data_AF-A0ABD0Y3R7-F1
#
_entry.id   AF-A0ABD0Y3R7-F1
#
_cell.length_a   1.000
_cell.length_b   1.000
_cell.length_c   1.000
_cell.angle_alpha   90.00
_cell.angle_beta   90.00
_cell.angle_gamma   90.00
#
_symmetry.space_group_name_H-M   'P 1'
#
loop_
_entity.id
_entity.type
_entity.pdbx_description
1 polymer ?
#
loop_
_entity_poly.entity_id
_entity_poly.type
_entity_poly.pdbx_seq_one_letter_code
_entity_poly.pdbx_strand_id
1 'polypeptide(L)'
;MPRIRKGFKHWRSFSESSTIHGLQYLGERGRPKSERVCWVVMLVMSLFGSGLFINKSWTKWKNSPVIISFSESSTPIWKVPFPAITICSETKSRATVYNFSGNYYLEPETLNE
;
A
#
# COMPACT_ATOMS: atom_id res chain seq x y z
N MET A 1 -49.95 9.82 -21.97
CA MET A 1 -48.76 8.92 -22.10
C MET A 1 -48.33 8.34 -20.75
N PRO A 2 -48.76 7.13 -20.38
CA PRO A 2 -48.49 6.53 -19.07
C PRO A 2 -47.10 5.86 -18.94
N ARG A 3 -46.42 5.56 -20.06
CA ARG A 3 -45.14 4.81 -20.08
C ARG A 3 -43.98 5.59 -19.43
N ILE A 4 -43.86 6.89 -19.71
CA ILE A 4 -42.79 7.76 -19.20
C ILE A 4 -42.87 7.90 -17.67
N ARG A 5 -44.09 7.97 -17.13
CA ARG A 5 -44.35 8.14 -15.70
C ARG A 5 -43.92 6.93 -14.87
N LYS A 6 -44.03 5.71 -15.44
CA LYS A 6 -43.51 4.48 -14.82
C LYS A 6 -41.99 4.49 -14.79
N GLY A 7 -41.32 4.84 -15.89
CA GLY A 7 -39.86 4.87 -15.96
C GLY A 7 -39.23 5.81 -14.92
N PHE A 8 -39.80 7.01 -14.75
CA PHE A 8 -39.30 7.99 -13.78
C PHE A 8 -39.43 7.51 -12.32
N LYS A 9 -40.45 6.71 -12.01
CA LYS A 9 -40.64 6.13 -10.67
C LYS A 9 -39.58 5.08 -10.36
N HIS A 10 -39.24 4.23 -11.34
CA HIS A 10 -38.17 3.23 -11.21
C HIS A 10 -36.80 3.88 -11.10
N TRP A 11 -36.52 4.91 -11.92
CA TRP A 11 -35.29 5.68 -11.85
C TRP A 11 -35.04 6.28 -10.45
N ARG A 12 -36.08 6.87 -9.84
CA ARG A 12 -35.95 7.41 -8.49
C ARG A 12 -35.65 6.32 -7.46
N SER A 13 -36.40 5.22 -7.49
CA SER A 13 -36.18 4.10 -6.56
C SER A 13 -34.78 3.50 -6.70
N PHE A 14 -34.23 3.49 -7.93
CA PHE A 14 -32.87 3.06 -8.20
C PHE A 14 -31.83 4.05 -7.66
N SER A 15 -32.04 5.35 -7.89
CA SER A 15 -31.16 6.41 -7.38
C SER A 15 -31.09 6.42 -5.85
N GLU A 16 -32.20 6.18 -5.16
CA GLU A 16 -32.28 6.10 -3.69
C GLU A 16 -31.62 4.84 -3.10
N SER A 17 -31.63 3.72 -3.82
CA SER A 17 -31.05 2.44 -3.37
C SER A 17 -29.60 2.20 -3.81
N SER A 18 -29.08 3.03 -4.72
CA SER A 18 -27.72 2.89 -5.23
C SER A 18 -26.68 3.29 -4.20
N THR A 19 -25.55 2.57 -4.20
CA THR A 19 -24.35 2.90 -3.43
C THR A 19 -23.52 4.01 -4.08
N ILE A 20 -23.87 4.43 -5.30
CA ILE A 20 -23.17 5.51 -6.00
C ILE A 20 -23.62 6.84 -5.39
N HIS A 21 -22.74 7.40 -4.55
CA HIS A 21 -22.97 8.64 -3.81
C HIS A 21 -23.50 9.79 -4.69
N GLY A 22 -22.90 9.99 -5.87
CA GLY A 22 -23.34 11.04 -6.82
C GLY A 22 -24.73 10.83 -7.41
N LEU A 23 -25.18 9.57 -7.50
CA LEU A 23 -26.45 9.22 -8.16
C LEU A 23 -27.66 9.53 -7.28
N GLN A 24 -27.50 9.58 -5.96
CA GLN A 24 -28.56 9.95 -5.01
C GLN A 24 -28.98 11.42 -5.17
N TYR A 25 -28.00 12.32 -5.33
CA TYR A 25 -28.23 13.76 -5.55
C TYR A 25 -28.97 14.07 -6.86
N LEU A 26 -28.89 13.15 -7.83
CA LEU A 26 -29.57 13.23 -9.12
C LEU A 26 -31.06 12.89 -9.05
N GLY A 27 -31.46 11.96 -8.17
CA GLY A 27 -32.86 11.54 -7.99
C GLY A 27 -33.66 12.37 -6.98
N GLU A 28 -32.97 13.15 -6.13
CA GLU A 28 -33.57 13.91 -5.04
C GLU A 28 -34.48 15.05 -5.54
N ARG A 29 -35.64 15.20 -4.88
CA ARG A 29 -36.70 16.14 -5.24
C ARG A 29 -36.51 17.45 -4.47
N GLY A 30 -36.48 18.59 -5.16
CA GLY A 30 -36.38 19.91 -4.54
C GLY A 30 -35.08 20.68 -4.78
N ARG A 31 -34.04 20.05 -5.35
CA ARG A 31 -32.78 20.74 -5.69
C ARG A 31 -32.88 21.54 -7.00
N PRO A 32 -32.23 22.71 -7.08
CA PRO A 32 -32.19 23.52 -8.31
C PRO A 32 -31.55 22.74 -9.46
N LYS A 33 -31.98 23.04 -10.69
CA LYS A 33 -31.51 22.31 -11.88
C LYS A 33 -30.01 22.50 -12.14
N SER A 34 -29.43 23.64 -11.77
CA SER A 34 -27.99 23.92 -11.89
C SER A 34 -27.13 22.98 -11.06
N GLU A 35 -27.50 22.75 -9.80
CA GLU A 35 -26.81 21.81 -8.91
C GLU A 35 -26.85 20.40 -9.48
N ARG A 36 -28.01 19.96 -10.01
CA ARG A 36 -28.11 18.64 -10.65
C ARG A 36 -27.16 18.50 -11.84
N VAL A 37 -27.06 19.52 -12.69
CA VAL A 37 -26.12 19.52 -13.82
C VAL A 37 -24.67 19.44 -13.32
N CYS A 38 -24.32 20.18 -12.27
CA CYS A 38 -23.00 20.10 -11.64
C CYS A 38 -22.69 18.66 -11.17
N TRP A 39 -23.62 18.00 -10.49
CA TRP A 39 -23.47 16.60 -10.06
C TRP A 39 -23.29 15.63 -11.25
N VAL A 40 -24.03 15.81 -12.35
CA VAL A 40 -23.81 15.02 -13.58
C VAL A 40 -22.40 15.22 -14.11
N VAL A 41 -21.95 16.47 -14.22
CA VAL A 41 -20.61 16.79 -14.74
C VAL A 41 -19.53 16.14 -13.87
N MET A 42 -19.65 16.26 -12.54
CA MET A 42 -18.70 15.63 -11.60
C MET A 42 -18.69 14.10 -11.73
N LEU A 43 -19.86 13.47 -11.88
CA LEU A 43 -19.98 12.02 -12.06
C LEU A 43 -19.34 11.57 -13.38
N VAL A 44 -19.58 12.30 -14.48
CA VAL A 44 -18.98 12.01 -15.79
C VAL A 44 -17.47 12.19 -15.77
N MET A 45 -16.97 13.28 -15.18
CA MET A 45 -15.54 13.53 -15.03
C MET A 45 -14.85 12.44 -14.21
N SER A 46 -15.48 11.97 -13.13
CA SER A 46 -14.97 10.87 -12.31
C SER A 46 -14.91 9.55 -13.09
N LEU A 47 -15.96 9.21 -13.84
CA LEU A 47 -15.99 8.02 -14.69
C LEU A 47 -14.92 8.07 -15.79
N PHE A 48 -14.76 9.23 -16.43
CA PHE A 48 -13.75 9.41 -17.47
C PHE A 48 -12.33 9.32 -16.89
N GLY A 49 -12.06 10.02 -15.79
CA GLY A 49 -10.79 9.95 -15.08
C GLY A 49 -10.44 8.53 -14.64
N SER A 50 -11.41 7.81 -14.06
CA SER A 50 -11.25 6.41 -13.68
C SER A 50 -10.94 5.52 -14.88
N GLY A 51 -11.65 5.70 -16.00
CA GLY A 51 -11.39 4.97 -17.25
C GLY A 51 -9.98 5.20 -17.81
N LEU A 52 -9.51 6.46 -17.79
CA LEU A 52 -8.13 6.79 -18.17
C LEU A 52 -7.11 6.14 -17.23
N PHE A 53 -7.36 6.19 -15.93
CA PHE A 53 -6.46 5.63 -14.92
C PHE A 53 -6.37 4.10 -15.02
N ILE A 54 -7.50 3.43 -15.25
CA ILE A 54 -7.55 2.00 -15.55
C ILE A 54 -6.76 1.70 -16.82
N ASN A 55 -6.95 2.46 -17.90
CA ASN A 55 -6.22 2.23 -19.15
C ASN A 55 -4.70 2.39 -18.97
N LYS A 56 -4.27 3.43 -18.24
CA LYS A 56 -2.86 3.65 -17.91
C LYS A 56 -2.30 2.52 -17.04
N SER A 57 -3.04 2.07 -16.04
CA SER A 57 -2.63 0.97 -15.15
C SER A 57 -2.57 -0.35 -15.91
N TRP A 58 -3.55 -0.61 -16.77
CA TRP A 58 -3.59 -1.76 -17.67
C TRP A 58 -2.42 -1.75 -18.64
N THR A 59 -2.12 -0.60 -19.24
CA THR A 59 -0.98 -0.43 -20.15
C THR A 59 0.33 -0.66 -19.42
N LYS A 60 0.49 -0.14 -18.20
CA LYS A 60 1.67 -0.39 -17.36
C LYS A 60 1.81 -1.87 -17.01
N TRP A 61 0.72 -2.53 -16.63
CA TRP A 61 0.70 -3.97 -16.34
C TRP A 61 1.09 -4.80 -17.57
N LYS A 62 0.60 -4.45 -18.77
CA LYS A 62 1.00 -5.09 -20.03
C LYS A 62 2.46 -4.84 -20.39
N ASN A 63 2.98 -3.63 -20.17
CA ASN A 63 4.34 -3.24 -20.57
C ASN A 63 5.40 -3.66 -19.56
N SER A 64 5.03 -3.86 -18.30
CA SER A 64 5.93 -4.29 -17.23
C SER A 64 5.18 -5.25 -16.32
N PRO A 65 4.89 -6.47 -16.80
CA PRO A 65 4.33 -7.50 -15.93
C PRO A 65 5.37 -7.76 -14.83
N VAL A 66 5.00 -7.50 -13.59
CA VAL A 66 5.81 -7.93 -12.44
C VAL A 66 5.67 -9.45 -12.37
N ILE A 67 6.54 -10.14 -13.09
CA ILE A 67 6.68 -11.58 -13.01
C ILE A 67 7.42 -11.83 -11.70
N ILE A 68 6.69 -12.20 -10.65
CA ILE A 68 7.26 -12.75 -9.43
C ILE A 68 7.80 -14.13 -9.79
N SER A 69 9.04 -14.17 -10.26
CA SER A 69 9.77 -15.42 -10.39
C SER A 69 10.21 -15.83 -8.98
N PHE A 70 9.55 -16.83 -8.41
CA PHE A 70 10.19 -17.62 -7.37
C PHE A 70 11.43 -18.23 -8.02
N SER A 71 12.62 -17.73 -7.69
CA SER A 71 13.84 -18.33 -8.18
C SER A 71 13.89 -19.75 -7.62
N GLU A 72 13.50 -20.73 -8.43
CA GLU A 72 13.63 -22.16 -8.12
C GLU A 72 15.11 -22.58 -8.04
N SER A 73 16.03 -21.68 -8.33
CA SER A 73 17.39 -21.77 -7.80
C SER A 73 17.34 -21.39 -6.31
N SER A 74 16.89 -22.33 -5.48
CA SER A 74 17.32 -22.36 -4.09
C SER A 74 18.84 -22.20 -4.09
N THR A 75 19.38 -21.18 -3.41
CA THR A 75 20.81 -21.23 -3.09
C THR A 75 20.98 -22.54 -2.37
N PRO A 76 21.76 -23.49 -2.92
CA PRO A 76 21.84 -24.78 -2.30
C PRO A 76 22.35 -24.57 -0.88
N ILE A 77 21.87 -25.37 0.07
CA ILE A 77 21.97 -25.07 1.51
C ILE A 77 23.42 -24.77 1.94
N TRP A 78 24.41 -25.35 1.26
CA TRP A 78 25.84 -25.15 1.48
C TRP A 78 26.42 -23.77 1.04
N LYS A 79 25.67 -22.98 0.26
CA LYS A 79 26.07 -21.63 -0.19
C LYS A 79 25.38 -20.50 0.59
N VAL A 80 24.42 -20.85 1.45
CA VAL A 80 23.79 -19.89 2.36
C VAL A 80 24.78 -19.59 3.49
N PRO A 81 25.29 -18.35 3.62
CA PRO A 81 26.21 -18.02 4.70
C PRO A 81 25.49 -18.20 6.03
N PHE A 82 26.18 -18.80 6.99
CA PHE A 82 25.66 -18.91 8.35
C PHE A 82 25.37 -17.50 8.88
N PRO A 83 24.19 -17.25 9.47
CA PRO A 83 23.84 -15.92 9.93
C PRO A 83 24.81 -15.47 11.03
N ALA A 84 25.04 -14.17 11.14
CA ALA A 84 25.79 -13.63 12.25
C ALA A 84 25.03 -13.90 13.55
N ILE A 85 25.63 -14.71 14.43
CA ILE A 85 25.11 -14.95 15.78
C ILE A 85 25.79 -13.98 16.73
N THR A 86 25.01 -13.04 17.26
CA THR A 86 25.46 -12.16 18.34
C THR A 86 24.90 -12.70 19.65
N ILE A 87 25.78 -13.17 20.54
CA ILE A 87 25.43 -13.64 21.88
C ILE A 87 25.77 -12.52 22.87
N CYS A 88 24.75 -12.06 23.60
CA CYS A 88 24.94 -11.11 24.70
C CYS A 88 24.73 -11.85 26.03
N SER A 89 25.72 -11.78 26.93
CA SER A 89 25.52 -12.23 28.32
C SER A 89 24.51 -11.31 29.00
N GLU A 90 23.49 -11.90 29.64
CA GLU A 90 22.53 -11.13 30.43
C GLU A 90 23.19 -10.43 31.62
N THR A 91 24.30 -10.97 32.12
CA THR A 91 25.04 -10.38 33.23
C THR A 91 26.18 -9.51 32.73
N LYS A 92 26.22 -8.26 33.21
CA LYS A 92 27.32 -7.33 32.97
C LYS A 92 28.55 -7.76 33.78
N SER A 93 29.73 -7.73 33.16
CA SER A 93 30.98 -8.05 33.85
C SER A 93 31.20 -7.10 35.04
N ARG A 94 31.61 -7.68 36.18
CA ARG A 94 31.89 -6.91 37.39
C ARG A 94 33.22 -6.18 37.22
N ALA A 95 33.13 -4.91 36.86
CA ALA A 95 34.28 -4.02 36.70
C ALA A 95 35.16 -3.99 37.97
N THR A 96 34.59 -4.14 39.16
CA THR A 96 35.33 -4.14 40.43
C THR A 96 36.37 -5.26 40.54
N VAL A 97 36.10 -6.43 39.94
CA VAL A 97 37.02 -7.58 39.98
C VAL A 97 37.94 -7.57 38.76
N TYR A 98 37.43 -7.13 37.60
CA TYR A 98 38.16 -7.17 36.33
C TYR A 98 38.46 -5.76 35.81
N ASN A 99 39.17 -4.93 36.61
CA ASN A 99 39.63 -3.61 36.18
C ASN A 99 41.11 -3.68 35.76
N PHE A 100 41.35 -4.01 34.50
CA PHE A 100 42.71 -4.04 33.94
C PHE A 100 43.07 -2.75 33.20
N SER A 101 42.29 -1.68 33.35
CA SER A 101 42.46 -0.42 32.60
C SER A 101 43.88 0.17 32.75
N GLY A 102 44.54 -0.05 33.88
CA GLY A 102 45.92 0.40 34.10
C GLY A 102 46.99 -0.45 33.39
N ASN A 103 46.73 -1.74 33.15
CA ASN A 103 47.70 -2.66 32.57
C ASN A 103 47.74 -2.61 31.03
N TYR A 104 46.66 -2.15 30.39
CA TYR A 104 46.60 -2.00 28.92
C TYR A 104 47.54 -0.93 28.36
N TYR A 105 48.02 0.03 29.17
CA TYR A 105 48.90 1.11 28.71
C TYR A 105 50.40 0.78 28.80
N LEU A 106 50.79 -0.36 29.40
CA LEU A 106 52.20 -0.71 29.65
C LEU A 106 52.71 -1.89 28.80
N GLU A 107 51.91 -2.42 27.87
CA GLU A 107 52.30 -3.58 27.06
C GLU A 107 52.28 -3.27 25.54
N PRO A 108 53.35 -2.68 24.97
CA PRO A 108 53.55 -2.69 23.52
C PRO A 108 54.69 -3.60 23.04
N GLU A 109 55.39 -4.38 23.88
CA GLU A 109 56.71 -4.90 23.47
C GLU A 109 57.11 -6.30 23.98
N THR A 110 56.20 -7.28 24.06
CA THR A 110 56.60 -8.68 24.42
C THR A 110 55.89 -9.82 23.68
N LEU A 111 55.07 -9.58 22.65
CA LEU A 111 54.36 -10.67 21.92
C LEU A 111 54.81 -10.85 20.46
N ASN A 112 56.11 -10.81 20.19
CA ASN A 112 56.67 -11.36 18.96
C ASN A 112 58.02 -12.06 19.19
N GLU A 113 57.99 -13.11 20.00
CA GLU A 113 58.80 -14.32 19.81
C GLU A 113 57.91 -15.57 19.82
#